data_AF-A0A536K3P4-F1
#
_entry.id   AF-A0A536K3P4-F1
#
_cell.length_a   1.000
_cell.length_b   1.000
_cell.length_c   1.000
_cell.angle_alpha   90.00
_cell.angle_beta   90.00
_cell.angle_gamma   90.00
#
_symmetry.space_group_name_H-M   'P 1'
#
loop_
_entity.id
_entity.type
_entity.pdbx_description
1 polymer ?
#
loop_
_entity_poly.entity_id
_entity_poly.type
_entity_poly.pdbx_seq_one_letter_code
_entity_poly.pdbx_strand_id
1 'polypeptide(L)'
;MAADPGRGRPLRTAATAGVGVGARLSAGIRVRTFRGPSAPDLQLGAGRAGADLPGLHAATGGRARAGAGCADRPRLAAAVEAFALTDLEWVSLFAEIGESVRAATAHLVGTEEGRLELSQGAGGDTTVEIDRLAESVVLERLQRAASEGARFSVLSEEVGHRNLGAEWPLVLVDPIDGSLNAKQGIPVFAVMLALLDGPRLGDARVGYVLNLATGDTWHAVRGVGAYRNLQDLGTLPMQRGHRDFEMVALESSPRSVIRARPLLERAAKIRVLGCMALSIVHTATGGVDVFCAPFKARAFDMAASLLILREAGGMASDCDGADVYAVTAGLEGRTSLLCASDVAYHTQALALMRGALAG
;
A
#
# COMPACT_ATOMS: atom_id res chain seq x y z
N MET A 1 -27.05 66.30 27.32
CA MET A 1 -27.67 65.02 27.76
C MET A 1 -26.64 63.94 27.50
N ALA A 2 -25.76 63.54 28.42
CA ALA A 2 -25.88 63.05 29.80
C ALA A 2 -26.39 61.59 29.89
N ALA A 3 -25.47 60.71 30.34
CA ALA A 3 -25.61 59.44 31.07
C ALA A 3 -26.27 58.23 30.34
N ASP A 4 -25.92 56.96 30.55
CA ASP A 4 -25.11 56.27 31.56
C ASP A 4 -24.79 54.83 31.04
N PRO A 5 -23.65 54.20 31.41
CA PRO A 5 -23.32 52.81 31.12
C PRO A 5 -23.66 51.87 32.29
N GLY A 6 -23.75 50.55 32.07
CA GLY A 6 -23.69 49.63 33.22
C GLY A 6 -23.99 48.16 33.00
N ARG A 7 -23.12 47.34 33.63
CA ARG A 7 -23.25 45.93 34.05
C ARG A 7 -22.92 44.89 32.97
N GLY A 8 -21.88 44.06 33.03
CA GLY A 8 -20.98 43.65 34.12
C GLY A 8 -21.35 42.27 34.67
N ARG A 9 -20.59 41.21 34.30
CA ARG A 9 -19.99 40.17 35.16
C ARG A 9 -19.58 38.89 34.38
N PRO A 10 -18.65 38.07 34.92
CA PRO A 10 -17.66 37.30 34.17
C PRO A 10 -17.74 35.77 34.38
N LEU A 11 -16.71 35.07 33.87
CA LEU A 11 -16.19 33.72 34.22
C LEU A 11 -16.74 32.55 33.38
N ARG A 12 -15.85 31.77 32.76
CA ARG A 12 -15.10 30.70 33.42
C ARG A 12 -14.02 30.11 32.50
N THR A 13 -12.80 30.10 33.01
CA THR A 13 -11.75 29.14 32.66
C THR A 13 -12.08 27.77 33.29
N ALA A 14 -11.85 26.69 32.54
CA ALA A 14 -11.70 25.33 33.03
C ALA A 14 -10.72 24.64 32.07
N ALA A 15 -9.46 24.47 32.47
CA ALA A 15 -8.94 23.34 33.25
C ALA A 15 -8.53 22.18 32.34
N THR A 16 -7.21 22.05 32.24
CA THR A 16 -6.41 20.92 31.82
C THR A 16 -6.95 19.56 32.28
N ALA A 17 -6.99 18.60 31.36
CA ALA A 17 -6.94 17.18 31.69
C ALA A 17 -5.85 16.53 30.84
N GLY A 18 -4.68 16.33 31.45
CA GLY A 18 -3.71 15.36 30.97
C GLY A 18 -4.23 13.95 31.26
N VAL A 19 -4.06 13.04 30.32
CA VAL A 19 -4.11 11.60 30.59
C VAL A 19 -2.88 11.00 29.95
N GLY A 20 -1.98 10.53 30.80
CA GLY A 20 -0.81 9.77 30.41
C GLY A 20 -1.13 8.28 30.24
N VAL A 21 -0.34 7.68 29.35
CA VAL A 21 0.24 6.33 29.38
C VAL A 21 -0.69 5.13 29.51
N GLY A 22 -0.66 4.30 28.47
CA GLY A 22 -0.57 2.84 28.64
C GLY A 22 -1.87 2.07 28.56
N ALA A 23 -2.29 1.71 27.35
CA ALA A 23 -3.17 0.57 27.14
C ALA A 23 -2.61 -0.31 26.01
N ARG A 24 -1.96 -1.41 26.39
CA ARG A 24 -1.78 -2.55 25.48
C ARG A 24 -3.16 -3.09 25.18
N LEU A 25 -3.62 -2.98 23.95
CA LEU A 25 -4.86 -3.58 23.48
C LEU A 25 -4.53 -4.87 22.74
N SER A 26 -4.59 -5.99 23.47
CA SER A 26 -4.73 -7.32 22.88
C SER A 26 -6.19 -7.53 22.49
N ALA A 27 -6.56 -7.16 21.28
CA ALA A 27 -7.87 -7.52 20.72
C ALA A 27 -7.71 -8.78 19.85
N GLY A 28 -8.25 -9.90 20.33
CA GLY A 28 -8.23 -11.18 19.63
C GLY A 28 -9.03 -11.11 18.33
N ILE A 29 -8.32 -11.20 17.20
CA ILE A 29 -8.90 -11.41 15.88
C ILE A 29 -9.48 -12.83 15.83
N ARG A 30 -10.79 -12.96 15.68
CA ARG A 30 -11.42 -14.25 15.38
C ARG A 30 -11.30 -14.53 13.88
N VAL A 31 -10.28 -15.30 13.51
CA VAL A 31 -10.15 -15.89 12.16
C VAL A 31 -11.31 -16.87 11.94
N ARG A 32 -12.25 -16.52 11.04
CA ARG A 32 -13.20 -17.51 10.50
C ARG A 32 -12.47 -18.32 9.43
N THR A 33 -12.26 -19.61 9.70
CA THR A 33 -11.77 -20.55 8.68
C THR A 33 -12.86 -20.82 7.66
N PHE A 34 -12.63 -20.40 6.41
CA PHE A 34 -13.50 -20.74 5.28
C PHE A 34 -13.09 -22.12 4.75
N ARG A 35 -13.99 -23.11 4.83
CA ARG A 35 -13.82 -24.39 4.13
C ARG A 35 -14.31 -24.22 2.70
N GLY A 36 -13.38 -24.31 1.74
CA GLY A 36 -13.72 -24.38 0.31
C GLY A 36 -14.49 -25.67 -0.04
N PRO A 37 -15.14 -25.71 -1.21
CA PRO A 37 -15.91 -26.87 -1.64
C PRO A 37 -14.99 -28.06 -1.98
N SER A 38 -15.39 -29.24 -1.52
CA SER A 38 -14.73 -30.53 -1.73
C SER A 38 -14.76 -30.95 -3.21
N ALA A 39 -13.59 -31.30 -3.75
CA ALA A 39 -13.44 -31.92 -5.06
C ALA A 39 -13.92 -33.40 -5.05
N PRO A 40 -14.40 -33.94 -6.19
CA PRO A 40 -14.96 -35.29 -6.24
C PRO A 40 -13.87 -36.37 -6.30
N ASP A 41 -14.21 -37.53 -5.75
CA ASP A 41 -13.40 -38.74 -5.59
C ASP A 41 -12.84 -39.29 -6.90
N LEU A 42 -11.53 -39.53 -6.92
CA LEU A 42 -10.86 -40.33 -7.95
C LEU A 42 -10.41 -41.66 -7.32
N GLN A 43 -11.09 -42.74 -7.68
CA GLN A 43 -10.78 -44.10 -7.28
C GLN A 43 -9.40 -44.53 -7.82
N LEU A 44 -8.49 -44.90 -6.92
CA LEU A 44 -7.25 -45.60 -7.24
C LEU A 44 -7.47 -47.11 -7.14
N GLY A 45 -7.30 -47.79 -8.27
CA GLY A 45 -7.27 -49.25 -8.38
C GLY A 45 -5.92 -49.83 -7.94
N ALA A 46 -5.99 -50.96 -7.25
CA ALA A 46 -4.89 -51.69 -6.63
C ALA A 46 -3.95 -52.40 -7.62
N GLY A 47 -2.68 -52.54 -7.23
CA GLY A 47 -1.70 -53.46 -7.83
C GLY A 47 -0.57 -53.76 -6.84
N ARG A 48 -0.40 -55.04 -6.49
CA ARG A 48 0.48 -55.59 -5.45
C ARG A 48 1.87 -56.00 -5.97
N ALA A 49 2.74 -56.31 -4.99
CA ALA A 49 3.95 -57.16 -4.98
C ALA A 49 5.26 -56.42 -5.29
N GLY A 50 6.39 -56.66 -4.61
CA GLY A 50 6.82 -57.59 -3.57
C GLY A 50 8.34 -57.37 -3.36
N ALA A 51 8.81 -57.32 -2.11
CA ALA A 51 9.87 -58.15 -1.52
C ALA A 51 11.30 -58.03 -2.12
N ASP A 52 12.25 -57.53 -1.31
CA ASP A 52 13.39 -58.32 -0.76
C ASP A 52 14.64 -57.49 -0.41
N LEU A 53 15.08 -57.64 0.86
CA LEU A 53 16.42 -57.35 1.39
C LEU A 53 17.24 -58.66 1.37
N PRO A 54 18.57 -58.63 1.17
CA PRO A 54 19.53 -58.74 2.29
C PRO A 54 20.88 -58.01 1.99
N GLY A 55 21.89 -57.85 2.86
CA GLY A 55 22.18 -58.37 4.19
C GLY A 55 23.49 -57.79 4.73
N LEU A 56 23.74 -58.01 6.02
CA LEU A 56 24.96 -57.68 6.77
C LEU A 56 26.14 -58.58 6.38
N HIS A 57 27.36 -58.04 6.40
CA HIS A 57 28.56 -58.74 6.87
C HIS A 57 29.57 -57.76 7.50
N ALA A 58 30.27 -58.24 8.52
CA ALA A 58 31.13 -57.50 9.43
C ALA A 58 32.62 -57.85 9.30
N ALA A 59 33.44 -57.02 9.95
CA ALA A 59 34.84 -57.21 10.40
C ALA A 59 35.92 -57.03 9.30
N THR A 60 37.13 -56.48 9.50
CA THR A 60 38.05 -56.29 10.65
C THR A 60 38.98 -55.09 10.33
N GLY A 61 39.36 -54.21 11.25
CA GLY A 61 40.64 -54.33 11.99
C GLY A 61 41.78 -53.46 11.39
N GLY A 62 42.20 -52.41 12.11
CA GLY A 62 43.42 -51.64 11.75
C GLY A 62 43.62 -50.38 12.59
N ARG A 63 44.48 -50.44 13.61
CA ARG A 63 44.97 -49.28 14.36
C ARG A 63 46.10 -48.58 13.60
N ALA A 64 46.05 -47.27 13.44
CA ALA A 64 47.24 -46.42 13.28
C ALA A 64 47.01 -44.99 13.80
N ARG A 65 48.10 -44.32 14.14
CA ARG A 65 48.26 -43.24 15.11
C ARG A 65 47.83 -41.84 14.63
N ALA A 66 47.42 -41.04 15.61
CA ALA A 66 47.73 -39.62 15.86
C ALA A 66 47.86 -38.66 14.65
N GLY A 67 46.89 -37.75 14.55
CA GLY A 67 47.02 -36.47 13.87
C GLY A 67 46.17 -35.44 14.61
N ALA A 68 46.80 -34.39 15.11
CA ALA A 68 46.14 -33.27 15.76
C ALA A 68 45.18 -32.60 14.77
N GLY A 69 43.90 -32.53 15.12
CA GLY A 69 42.87 -31.82 14.37
C GLY A 69 41.99 -31.06 15.34
N CYS A 70 42.13 -29.73 15.35
CA CYS A 70 41.17 -28.81 15.92
C CYS A 70 39.86 -28.98 15.14
N ALA A 71 39.01 -29.92 15.57
CA ALA A 71 37.72 -30.18 14.95
C ALA A 71 36.68 -29.30 15.64
N ASP A 72 36.37 -28.20 14.94
CA ASP A 72 35.08 -27.55 14.85
C ASP A 72 34.07 -27.92 15.94
N ARG A 73 33.92 -27.01 16.90
CA ARG A 73 32.60 -26.78 17.50
C ARG A 73 31.66 -26.59 16.31
N PRO A 74 30.53 -27.33 16.20
CA PRO A 74 29.54 -26.98 15.19
C PRO A 74 29.20 -25.53 15.43
N ARG A 75 29.63 -24.67 14.50
CA ARG A 75 29.28 -23.27 14.47
C ARG A 75 27.78 -23.24 14.63
N LEU A 76 27.35 -22.31 15.47
CA LEU A 76 26.00 -21.82 15.68
C LEU A 76 25.36 -21.47 14.31
N ALA A 77 25.06 -22.49 13.52
CA ALA A 77 24.42 -22.46 12.21
C ALA A 77 22.98 -22.97 12.32
N ALA A 78 22.45 -22.96 13.54
CA ALA A 78 21.05 -23.10 13.87
C ALA A 78 20.66 -21.86 14.67
N ALA A 79 19.62 -21.16 14.20
CA ALA A 79 19.02 -19.94 14.76
C ALA A 79 19.74 -18.60 14.46
N VAL A 80 19.91 -18.28 13.18
CA VAL A 80 19.51 -16.94 12.72
C VAL A 80 18.23 -17.15 11.92
N GLU A 81 17.12 -17.43 12.60
CA GLU A 81 15.84 -16.99 12.04
C GLU A 81 15.99 -15.48 11.92
N ALA A 82 16.09 -15.00 10.69
CA ALA A 82 16.08 -13.57 10.42
C ALA A 82 14.91 -12.96 11.19
N PHE A 83 15.14 -11.89 11.94
CA PHE A 83 14.09 -11.08 12.55
C PHE A 83 13.29 -10.41 11.42
N ALA A 84 12.47 -11.21 10.74
CA ALA A 84 11.55 -10.76 9.71
C ALA A 84 10.33 -10.23 10.43
N LEU A 85 10.05 -8.94 10.23
CA LEU A 85 8.82 -8.32 10.71
C LEU A 85 7.62 -9.09 10.12
N THR A 86 6.66 -9.43 10.97
CA THR A 86 5.35 -9.93 10.58
C THR A 86 4.59 -8.85 9.79
N ASP A 87 3.53 -9.25 9.07
CA ASP A 87 2.76 -8.29 8.27
C ASP A 87 2.09 -7.20 9.12
N LEU A 88 1.68 -7.52 10.34
CA LEU A 88 1.13 -6.53 11.28
C LEU A 88 2.20 -5.59 11.86
N GLU A 89 3.42 -6.09 12.07
CA GLU A 89 4.55 -5.24 12.44
C GLU A 89 4.94 -4.30 11.29
N TRP A 90 4.84 -4.75 10.04
CA TRP A 90 4.98 -3.88 8.86
C TRP A 90 3.89 -2.80 8.79
N VAL A 91 2.62 -3.15 9.01
CA VAL A 91 1.54 -2.16 9.09
C VAL A 91 1.82 -1.14 10.20
N SER A 92 2.29 -1.60 11.36
CA SER A 92 2.63 -0.73 12.49
C SER A 92 3.79 0.21 12.16
N LEU A 93 4.86 -0.31 11.54
CA LEU A 93 5.98 0.49 11.08
C LEU A 93 5.54 1.53 10.03
N PHE A 94 4.70 1.16 9.07
CA PHE A 94 4.17 2.08 8.07
C PHE A 94 3.28 3.16 8.68
N ALA A 95 2.49 2.82 9.71
CA ALA A 95 1.70 3.80 10.46
C ALA A 95 2.57 4.81 11.21
N GLU A 96 3.61 4.34 11.90
CA GLU A 96 4.59 5.20 12.59
C GLU A 96 5.34 6.12 11.63
N ILE A 97 5.73 5.60 10.46
CA ILE A 97 6.35 6.38 9.39
C ILE A 97 5.38 7.46 8.91
N GLY A 98 4.14 7.08 8.56
CA GLY A 98 3.18 8.02 8.00
C GLY A 98 2.82 9.16 8.95
N GLU A 99 2.65 8.86 10.24
CA GLU A 99 2.41 9.90 11.25
C GLU A 99 3.66 10.76 11.48
N SER A 100 4.87 10.18 11.43
CA SER A 100 6.12 10.96 11.49
C SER A 100 6.24 11.94 10.32
N VAL A 101 5.91 11.50 9.10
CA VAL A 101 5.91 12.37 7.91
C VAL A 101 4.89 13.48 8.07
N ARG A 102 3.64 13.15 8.43
CA ARG A 102 2.57 14.11 8.66
C ARG A 102 2.96 15.18 9.67
N ALA A 103 3.49 14.78 10.82
CA ALA A 103 3.92 15.71 11.87
C ALA A 103 5.07 16.60 11.40
N ALA A 104 6.04 16.05 10.67
CA ALA A 104 7.20 16.78 10.19
C ALA A 104 6.83 17.80 9.09
N THR A 105 5.96 17.44 8.15
CA THR A 105 5.68 18.28 6.96
C THR A 105 4.52 19.26 7.12
N ALA A 106 3.71 19.13 8.18
CA ALA A 106 2.51 19.96 8.37
C ALA A 106 2.76 21.49 8.26
N HIS A 107 3.92 21.96 8.71
CA HIS A 107 4.27 23.40 8.67
C HIS A 107 4.73 23.90 7.28
N LEU A 108 4.99 23.00 6.33
CA LEU A 108 5.45 23.33 4.97
C LEU A 108 4.32 23.33 3.94
N VAL A 109 3.16 22.75 4.28
CA VAL A 109 2.02 22.62 3.36
C VAL A 109 1.53 24.00 2.92
N GLY A 110 1.51 24.24 1.60
CA GLY A 110 1.06 25.50 1.02
C GLY A 110 1.97 26.72 1.27
N THR A 111 3.14 26.55 1.91
CA THR A 111 4.04 27.68 2.21
C THR A 111 5.05 27.94 1.10
N GLU A 112 5.69 29.12 1.12
CA GLU A 112 6.79 29.44 0.21
C GLU A 112 8.00 28.55 0.49
N GLU A 113 8.34 28.34 1.77
CA GLU A 113 9.41 27.44 2.21
C GLU A 113 9.20 26.02 1.69
N GLY A 114 7.99 25.47 1.80
CA GLY A 114 7.68 24.14 1.30
C GLY A 114 7.80 24.00 -0.22
N ARG A 115 7.74 25.11 -0.97
CA ARG A 115 7.87 25.15 -2.45
C ARG A 115 9.30 25.45 -2.93
N LEU A 116 10.27 25.61 -2.03
CA LEU A 116 11.65 25.87 -2.42
C LEU A 116 12.20 24.70 -3.24
N GLU A 117 12.53 24.95 -4.50
CA GLU A 117 13.12 23.97 -5.42
C GLU A 117 14.55 23.66 -5.02
N LEU A 118 14.90 22.38 -4.99
CA LEU A 118 16.21 21.91 -4.51
C LEU A 118 16.96 21.13 -5.59
N SER A 119 16.31 20.14 -6.20
CA SER A 119 16.93 19.19 -7.11
C SER A 119 15.91 18.52 -8.04
N GLN A 120 16.39 17.61 -8.90
CA GLN A 120 15.53 16.71 -9.66
C GLN A 120 15.59 15.31 -9.03
N GLY A 121 14.43 14.72 -8.76
CA GLY A 121 14.30 13.39 -8.15
C GLY A 121 14.59 12.26 -9.13
N ALA A 122 14.80 11.03 -8.63
CA ALA A 122 15.01 9.86 -9.48
C ALA A 122 13.79 9.53 -10.37
N GLY A 123 12.58 9.95 -9.95
CA GLY A 123 11.35 9.89 -10.74
C GLY A 123 11.28 10.89 -11.91
N GLY A 124 12.18 11.88 -11.95
CA GLY A 124 12.28 12.90 -13.00
C GLY A 124 11.61 14.25 -12.68
N ASP A 125 10.87 14.34 -11.57
CA ASP A 125 10.17 15.55 -11.15
C ASP A 125 11.07 16.48 -10.31
N THR A 126 10.71 17.77 -10.25
CA THR A 126 11.43 18.76 -9.42
C THR A 126 11.09 18.52 -7.95
N THR A 127 12.10 18.10 -7.19
CA THR A 127 12.06 17.95 -5.73
C THR A 127 12.03 19.32 -5.07
N VAL A 128 11.09 19.54 -4.16
CA VAL A 128 11.07 20.72 -3.30
C VAL A 128 11.29 20.33 -1.83
N GLU A 129 11.40 21.33 -0.95
CA GLU A 129 11.66 21.11 0.48
C GLU A 129 10.64 20.19 1.18
N ILE A 130 9.34 20.29 0.88
CA ILE A 130 8.36 19.38 1.50
C ILE A 130 8.58 17.92 1.10
N ASP A 131 8.91 17.68 -0.18
CA ASP A 131 9.18 16.33 -0.73
C ASP A 131 10.46 15.77 -0.08
N ARG A 132 11.53 16.58 -0.02
CA ARG A 132 12.81 16.22 0.63
C ARG A 132 12.63 15.87 2.10
N LEU A 133 11.87 16.68 2.85
CA LEU A 133 11.64 16.45 4.27
C LEU A 133 10.86 15.14 4.48
N ALA A 134 9.78 14.92 3.73
CA ALA A 134 9.00 13.68 3.80
C ALA A 134 9.87 12.45 3.52
N GLU A 135 10.63 12.47 2.42
CA GLU A 135 11.57 11.42 2.03
C GLU A 135 12.56 11.12 3.16
N SER A 136 13.19 12.17 3.72
CA SER A 136 14.20 11.99 4.77
C SER A 136 13.65 11.30 6.01
N VAL A 137 12.42 11.62 6.41
CA VAL A 137 11.75 11.01 7.56
C VAL A 137 11.44 9.54 7.30
N VAL A 138 10.94 9.20 6.11
CA VAL A 138 10.67 7.81 5.73
C VAL A 138 11.97 6.99 5.75
N LEU A 139 13.01 7.48 5.08
CA LEU A 139 14.29 6.77 4.97
C LEU A 139 14.98 6.60 6.32
N GLU A 140 14.93 7.59 7.21
CA GLU A 140 15.48 7.48 8.57
C GLU A 140 14.81 6.34 9.35
N ARG A 141 13.47 6.28 9.31
CA ARG A 141 12.68 5.26 10.01
C ARG A 141 12.92 3.85 9.45
N LEU A 142 12.97 3.71 8.12
CA LEU A 142 13.29 2.43 7.48
C LEU A 142 14.74 2.00 7.78
N GLN A 143 15.70 2.93 7.74
CA GLN A 143 17.09 2.66 8.09
C GLN A 143 17.23 2.22 9.54
N ARG A 144 16.44 2.80 10.45
CA ARG A 144 16.37 2.38 11.85
C ARG A 144 15.87 0.94 11.97
N ALA A 145 14.74 0.59 11.35
CA ALA A 145 14.23 -0.78 11.34
C ALA A 145 15.29 -1.78 10.81
N ALA A 146 16.03 -1.42 9.75
CA ALA A 146 17.11 -2.23 9.22
C ALA A 146 18.30 -2.39 10.21
N SER A 147 18.62 -1.33 10.96
CA SER A 147 19.66 -1.37 12.02
C SER A 147 19.26 -2.23 13.22
N GLU A 148 17.95 -2.33 13.48
CA GLU A 148 17.37 -3.17 14.55
C GLU A 148 17.23 -4.65 14.14
N GLY A 149 17.57 -4.98 12.89
CA GLY A 149 17.73 -6.37 12.43
C GLY A 149 16.87 -6.75 11.22
N ALA A 150 15.93 -5.91 10.80
CA ALA A 150 15.14 -6.16 9.61
C ALA A 150 16.02 -6.15 8.34
N ARG A 151 15.60 -6.88 7.32
CA ARG A 151 16.32 -7.03 6.05
C ARG A 151 15.31 -6.88 4.91
N PHE A 152 15.54 -5.90 4.03
CA PHE A 152 14.66 -5.56 2.92
C PHE A 152 15.41 -4.63 1.96
N SER A 153 14.80 -4.28 0.83
CA SER A 153 15.22 -3.15 -0.01
C SER A 153 14.16 -2.05 0.01
N VAL A 154 14.55 -0.83 -0.33
CA VAL A 154 13.67 0.32 -0.49
C VAL A 154 13.78 0.82 -1.92
N LEU A 155 12.66 1.13 -2.54
CA LEU A 155 12.60 1.93 -3.76
C LEU A 155 11.74 3.14 -3.46
N SER A 156 12.36 4.31 -3.47
CA SER A 156 11.65 5.58 -3.31
C SER A 156 11.73 6.41 -4.59
N GLU A 157 10.78 7.32 -4.76
CA GLU A 157 10.72 8.25 -5.88
C GLU A 157 11.95 9.14 -5.99
N GLU A 158 12.47 9.66 -4.87
CA GLU A 158 13.56 10.64 -4.91
C GLU A 158 14.95 9.98 -4.95
N VAL A 159 15.18 8.95 -4.12
CA VAL A 159 16.50 8.33 -3.95
C VAL A 159 16.72 7.06 -4.78
N GLY A 160 15.67 6.53 -5.42
CA GLY A 160 15.74 5.29 -6.17
C GLY A 160 15.92 4.05 -5.27
N HIS A 161 16.64 3.04 -5.78
CA HIS A 161 16.79 1.74 -5.11
C HIS A 161 17.91 1.73 -4.07
N ARG A 162 17.61 1.30 -2.84
CA ARG A 162 18.54 1.13 -1.74
C ARG A 162 18.40 -0.26 -1.11
N ASN A 163 19.48 -1.04 -1.15
CA ASN A 163 19.53 -2.35 -0.49
C ASN A 163 19.83 -2.20 1.01
N LEU A 164 18.94 -2.68 1.88
CA LEU A 164 19.09 -2.68 3.34
C LEU A 164 19.25 -4.11 3.89
N GLY A 165 20.04 -4.93 3.19
CA GLY A 165 20.46 -6.25 3.63
C GLY A 165 19.68 -7.42 3.02
N ALA A 166 18.73 -7.17 2.11
CA ALA A 166 18.10 -8.18 1.26
C ALA A 166 17.54 -7.54 -0.01
N GLU A 167 17.48 -8.28 -1.12
CA GLU A 167 16.78 -7.84 -2.34
C GLU A 167 15.26 -7.78 -2.11
N TRP A 168 14.72 -8.78 -1.43
CA TRP A 168 13.31 -8.90 -1.06
C TRP A 168 13.14 -9.12 0.45
N PRO A 169 12.04 -8.65 1.06
CA PRO A 169 10.96 -7.89 0.44
C PRO A 169 11.41 -6.46 0.04
N LEU A 170 10.67 -5.83 -0.87
CA LEU A 170 10.90 -4.47 -1.34
C LEU A 170 9.84 -3.53 -0.75
N VAL A 171 10.27 -2.43 -0.13
CA VAL A 171 9.41 -1.34 0.31
C VAL A 171 9.36 -0.28 -0.79
N LEU A 172 8.20 -0.11 -1.43
CA LEU A 172 7.94 1.03 -2.31
C LEU A 172 7.44 2.22 -1.48
N VAL A 173 7.99 3.40 -1.75
CA VAL A 173 7.72 4.62 -0.97
C VAL A 173 7.41 5.79 -1.89
N ASP A 174 6.17 6.27 -1.87
CA ASP A 174 5.87 7.62 -2.33
C ASP A 174 5.67 8.50 -1.08
N PRO A 175 6.64 9.37 -0.73
CA PRO A 175 6.55 10.19 0.47
C PRO A 175 5.39 11.19 0.41
N ILE A 176 5.07 11.70 -0.79
CA ILE A 176 3.99 12.68 -1.03
C ILE A 176 3.39 12.45 -2.44
N ASP A 177 2.43 11.55 -2.51
CA ASP A 177 1.54 11.43 -3.68
C ASP A 177 0.58 12.63 -3.68
N GLY A 178 0.41 13.25 -4.85
CA GLY A 178 -0.27 14.54 -4.98
C GLY A 178 0.57 15.71 -4.48
N SER A 179 1.89 15.69 -4.71
CA SER A 179 2.81 16.74 -4.25
C SER A 179 2.46 18.14 -4.77
N LEU A 180 1.82 18.28 -5.94
CA LEU A 180 1.26 19.57 -6.37
C LEU A 180 0.17 20.08 -5.41
N ASN A 181 -0.73 19.21 -4.94
CA ASN A 181 -1.73 19.58 -3.96
C ASN A 181 -1.08 20.00 -2.64
N ALA A 182 -0.07 19.27 -2.17
CA ALA A 182 0.69 19.62 -0.97
C ALA A 182 1.37 21.00 -1.11
N LYS A 183 2.03 21.26 -2.24
CA LYS A 183 2.69 22.54 -2.60
C LYS A 183 1.70 23.71 -2.64
N GLN A 184 0.46 23.47 -3.06
CA GLN A 184 -0.61 24.48 -3.15
C GLN A 184 -1.50 24.57 -1.90
N GLY A 185 -1.30 23.70 -0.90
CA GLY A 185 -2.13 23.66 0.30
C GLY A 185 -3.53 23.08 0.09
N ILE A 186 -3.75 22.33 -0.98
CA ILE A 186 -4.99 21.59 -1.22
C ILE A 186 -4.93 20.30 -0.41
N PRO A 187 -5.89 19.99 0.50
CA PRO A 187 -5.78 18.93 1.50
C PRO A 187 -6.05 17.51 0.94
N VAL A 188 -5.49 17.20 -0.23
CA VAL A 188 -5.67 15.95 -0.96
C VAL A 188 -4.30 15.44 -1.42
N PHE A 189 -3.52 14.94 -0.47
CA PHE A 189 -2.20 14.35 -0.71
C PHE A 189 -1.91 13.33 0.39
N ALA A 190 -1.07 12.35 0.09
CA ALA A 190 -0.87 11.20 0.96
C ALA A 190 0.57 10.70 0.94
N VAL A 191 0.96 10.01 2.01
CA VAL A 191 2.10 9.10 1.99
C VAL A 191 1.60 7.71 1.62
N MET A 192 2.33 7.02 0.74
CA MET A 192 2.02 5.67 0.28
C MET A 192 3.21 4.74 0.50
N LEU A 193 2.96 3.60 1.15
CA LEU A 193 3.96 2.59 1.46
C LEU A 193 3.44 1.20 1.07
N ALA A 194 4.22 0.44 0.31
CA ALA A 194 3.87 -0.92 -0.06
C ALA A 194 5.05 -1.88 0.18
N LEU A 195 4.79 -3.05 0.75
CA LEU A 195 5.75 -4.13 0.87
C LEU A 195 5.45 -5.20 -0.17
N LEU A 196 6.42 -5.51 -1.03
CA LEU A 196 6.29 -6.47 -2.12
C LEU A 196 7.23 -7.65 -1.90
N ASP A 197 6.78 -8.86 -2.25
CA ASP A 197 7.63 -10.07 -2.27
C ASP A 197 8.25 -10.35 -3.65
N GLY A 198 7.89 -9.55 -4.66
CA GLY A 198 8.30 -9.73 -6.04
C GLY A 198 8.12 -8.45 -6.86
N PRO A 199 8.56 -8.45 -8.13
CA PRO A 199 8.71 -7.23 -8.92
C PRO A 199 7.40 -6.67 -9.46
N ARG A 200 6.25 -7.32 -9.28
CA ARG A 200 4.98 -6.93 -9.89
C ARG A 200 4.03 -6.30 -8.88
N LEU A 201 3.10 -5.49 -9.37
CA LEU A 201 2.01 -4.92 -8.57
C LEU A 201 1.21 -6.00 -7.82
N GLY A 202 1.00 -7.16 -8.44
CA GLY A 202 0.32 -8.30 -7.83
C GLY A 202 1.01 -8.88 -6.60
N ASP A 203 2.34 -8.67 -6.46
CA ASP A 203 3.18 -9.20 -5.41
C ASP A 203 3.13 -8.38 -4.10
N ALA A 204 2.36 -7.29 -4.08
CA ALA A 204 2.11 -6.51 -2.89
C ALA A 204 1.49 -7.37 -1.78
N ARG A 205 2.15 -7.37 -0.62
CA ARG A 205 1.81 -8.13 0.58
C ARG A 205 1.20 -7.25 1.67
N VAL A 206 1.76 -6.06 1.87
CA VAL A 206 1.26 -5.03 2.81
C VAL A 206 1.15 -3.71 2.07
N GLY A 207 0.07 -2.97 2.28
CA GLY A 207 -0.16 -1.66 1.68
C GLY A 207 -0.68 -0.69 2.73
N TYR A 208 -0.18 0.53 2.72
CA TYR A 208 -0.56 1.59 3.63
C TYR A 208 -0.64 2.93 2.90
N VAL A 209 -1.72 3.67 3.14
CA VAL A 209 -1.96 5.02 2.62
C VAL A 209 -2.43 5.88 3.79
N LEU A 210 -1.82 7.04 3.99
CA LEU A 210 -2.27 8.02 4.98
C LEU A 210 -2.42 9.37 4.30
N ASN A 211 -3.62 9.97 4.42
CA ASN A 211 -3.85 11.35 4.01
C ASN A 211 -3.11 12.28 4.98
N LEU A 212 -2.08 12.97 4.49
CA LEU A 212 -1.20 13.79 5.32
C LEU A 212 -1.91 15.03 5.87
N ALA A 213 -2.97 15.51 5.21
CA ALA A 213 -3.76 16.64 5.69
C ALA A 213 -4.78 16.22 6.76
N THR A 214 -5.51 15.12 6.57
CA THR A 214 -6.62 14.74 7.46
C THR A 214 -6.24 13.75 8.56
N GLY A 215 -5.18 12.97 8.34
CA GLY A 215 -4.82 11.84 9.21
C GLY A 215 -5.67 10.59 8.98
N ASP A 216 -6.54 10.56 7.98
CA ASP A 216 -7.24 9.33 7.59
C ASP A 216 -6.25 8.31 7.06
N THR A 217 -6.43 7.05 7.47
CA THR A 217 -5.54 5.94 7.13
C THR A 217 -6.30 4.82 6.43
N TRP A 218 -5.63 4.18 5.48
CA TRP A 218 -6.06 2.95 4.84
C TRP A 218 -4.91 1.96 4.83
N HIS A 219 -5.20 0.70 5.11
CA HIS A 219 -4.19 -0.34 4.99
C HIS A 219 -4.80 -1.68 4.61
N ALA A 220 -3.98 -2.56 4.08
CA ALA A 220 -4.37 -3.92 3.74
C ALA A 220 -3.20 -4.89 3.89
N VAL A 221 -3.54 -6.13 4.22
CA VAL A 221 -2.61 -7.26 4.20
C VAL A 221 -3.22 -8.32 3.28
N ARG A 222 -2.43 -8.84 2.35
CA ARG A 222 -2.86 -9.80 1.33
C ARG A 222 -3.55 -11.01 1.98
N GLY A 223 -4.79 -11.27 1.59
CA GLY A 223 -5.61 -12.38 2.09
C GLY A 223 -6.18 -12.19 3.50
N VAL A 224 -6.00 -11.01 4.11
CA VAL A 224 -6.53 -10.68 5.45
C VAL A 224 -7.66 -9.66 5.37
N GLY A 225 -7.65 -8.77 4.38
CA GLY A 225 -8.63 -7.70 4.22
C GLY A 225 -8.03 -6.30 4.23
N ALA A 226 -8.91 -5.31 4.04
CA ALA A 226 -8.59 -3.89 4.00
C ALA A 226 -9.32 -3.13 5.11
N TYR A 227 -8.68 -2.08 5.62
CA TYR A 227 -9.15 -1.33 6.78
C TYR A 227 -9.01 0.16 6.52
N ARG A 228 -9.95 0.96 7.05
CA ARG A 228 -9.86 2.42 7.14
C ARG A 228 -9.96 2.85 8.60
N ASN A 229 -8.98 3.60 9.11
CA ASN A 229 -8.96 4.05 10.52
C ASN A 229 -9.23 2.88 11.50
N LEU A 230 -8.58 1.73 11.26
CA LEU A 230 -8.73 0.47 12.00
C LEU A 230 -10.10 -0.23 11.88
N GLN A 231 -11.04 0.36 11.16
CA GLN A 231 -12.32 -0.27 10.84
C GLN A 231 -12.17 -1.13 9.59
N ASP A 232 -12.51 -2.41 9.70
CA ASP A 232 -12.58 -3.34 8.56
C ASP A 232 -13.56 -2.80 7.52
N LEU A 233 -13.11 -2.71 6.26
CA LEU A 233 -13.96 -2.33 5.14
C LEU A 233 -14.92 -3.47 4.75
N GLY A 234 -14.62 -4.69 5.19
CA GLY A 234 -15.20 -5.91 4.66
C GLY A 234 -14.91 -6.06 3.17
N THR A 235 -15.47 -7.10 2.57
CA THR A 235 -15.66 -7.11 1.12
C THR A 235 -16.86 -6.23 0.82
N LEU A 236 -16.69 -5.12 0.09
CA LEU A 236 -17.78 -4.21 -0.25
C LEU A 236 -18.95 -4.99 -0.89
N PRO A 237 -20.12 -5.06 -0.24
CA PRO A 237 -21.30 -5.69 -0.82
C PRO A 237 -22.23 -4.58 -1.29
N MET A 238 -22.08 -4.09 -2.52
CA MET A 238 -22.92 -2.99 -3.00
C MET A 238 -23.38 -3.21 -4.44
N GLN A 239 -24.44 -4.01 -4.60
CA GLN A 239 -25.34 -3.83 -5.74
C GLN A 239 -26.11 -2.52 -5.54
N ARG A 240 -25.50 -1.41 -5.93
CA ARG A 240 -26.26 -0.21 -6.28
C ARG A 240 -26.97 -0.55 -7.58
N GLY A 241 -28.28 -0.76 -7.53
CA GLY A 241 -29.12 -1.12 -8.69
C GLY A 241 -29.25 -0.03 -9.75
N HIS A 242 -28.18 0.72 -10.03
CA HIS A 242 -28.17 1.86 -10.91
C HIS A 242 -27.48 1.50 -12.23
N ARG A 243 -28.14 1.86 -13.32
CA ARG A 243 -27.61 1.71 -14.69
C ARG A 243 -26.47 2.70 -14.98
N ASP A 244 -26.27 3.72 -14.14
CA ASP A 244 -25.34 4.84 -14.35
C ASP A 244 -24.44 5.04 -13.12
N PHE A 245 -23.31 5.74 -13.31
CA PHE A 245 -22.35 6.02 -12.24
C PHE A 245 -22.74 7.30 -11.50
N GLU A 246 -22.85 7.27 -10.17
CA GLU A 246 -23.11 8.47 -9.37
C GLU A 246 -21.85 9.35 -9.30
N MET A 247 -20.69 8.73 -9.08
CA MET A 247 -19.41 9.41 -8.97
C MET A 247 -18.31 8.69 -9.73
N VAL A 248 -17.73 9.40 -10.70
CA VAL A 248 -16.48 9.00 -11.36
C VAL A 248 -15.36 9.93 -10.92
N ALA A 249 -14.28 9.35 -10.41
CA ALA A 249 -13.03 10.06 -10.20
C ALA A 249 -12.12 9.90 -11.42
N LEU A 250 -11.41 10.96 -11.78
CA LEU A 250 -10.54 11.03 -12.93
C LEU A 250 -9.19 11.58 -12.49
N GLU A 251 -8.11 10.97 -12.96
CA GLU A 251 -6.78 11.58 -13.00
C GLU A 251 -6.39 11.68 -14.47
N SER A 252 -6.04 12.86 -14.98
CA SER A 252 -5.79 13.00 -16.41
C SER A 252 -5.06 14.28 -16.78
N SER A 253 -4.19 14.18 -17.78
CA SER A 253 -3.77 15.34 -18.55
C SER A 253 -4.93 15.89 -19.41
N PRO A 254 -4.89 17.18 -19.81
CA PRO A 254 -5.87 17.73 -20.76
C PRO A 254 -5.92 16.99 -22.10
N ARG A 255 -4.83 16.34 -22.52
CA ARG A 255 -4.78 15.57 -23.77
C ARG A 255 -5.39 14.18 -23.61
N SER A 256 -5.24 13.58 -22.44
CA SER A 256 -5.68 12.19 -22.18
C SER A 256 -7.15 12.09 -21.79
N VAL A 257 -7.78 13.20 -21.37
CA VAL A 257 -9.19 13.19 -20.91
C VAL A 257 -10.16 12.74 -21.98
N ILE A 258 -9.83 12.98 -23.26
CA ILE A 258 -10.67 12.61 -24.40
C ILE A 258 -10.92 11.09 -24.44
N ARG A 259 -9.94 10.28 -24.01
CA ARG A 259 -10.06 8.82 -23.94
C ARG A 259 -11.07 8.38 -22.89
N ALA A 260 -11.25 9.15 -21.83
CA ALA A 260 -12.24 8.88 -20.78
C ALA A 260 -13.64 9.44 -21.10
N ARG A 261 -13.81 10.23 -22.17
CA ARG A 261 -15.08 10.88 -22.53
C ARG A 261 -16.32 9.96 -22.45
N PRO A 262 -16.31 8.73 -23.01
CA PRO A 262 -17.50 7.86 -22.97
C PRO A 262 -17.90 7.43 -21.55
N LEU A 263 -16.93 7.27 -20.65
CA LEU A 263 -17.17 7.01 -19.24
C LEU A 263 -17.72 8.27 -18.55
N LEU A 264 -17.13 9.43 -18.80
CA LEU A 264 -17.52 10.70 -18.19
C LEU A 264 -18.94 11.13 -18.57
N GLU A 265 -19.39 10.85 -19.80
CA GLU A 265 -20.77 11.11 -20.25
C GLU A 265 -21.82 10.27 -19.50
N ARG A 266 -21.40 9.21 -18.80
CA ARG A 266 -22.25 8.30 -18.02
C ARG A 266 -22.20 8.59 -16.51
N ALA A 267 -21.42 9.60 -16.09
CA ALA A 267 -21.24 9.98 -14.70
C ALA A 267 -22.18 11.13 -14.31
N ALA A 268 -22.87 10.99 -13.18
CA ALA A 268 -23.67 12.09 -12.62
C ALA A 268 -22.77 13.20 -12.05
N LYS A 269 -21.64 12.83 -11.44
CA LYS A 269 -20.61 13.76 -10.95
C LYS A 269 -19.22 13.26 -11.29
N ILE A 270 -18.36 14.20 -11.66
CA ILE A 270 -16.94 13.97 -11.91
C ILE A 270 -16.13 14.61 -10.78
N ARG A 271 -15.05 13.95 -10.35
CA ARG A 271 -14.04 14.49 -9.43
C ARG A 271 -12.65 14.34 -10.05
N VAL A 272 -11.80 15.34 -9.86
CA VAL A 272 -10.36 15.25 -10.14
C VAL A 272 -9.67 15.58 -8.83
N LEU A 273 -9.07 14.58 -8.20
CA LEU A 273 -8.51 14.72 -6.86
C LEU A 273 -7.04 15.18 -6.90
N GLY A 274 -6.30 14.89 -7.97
CA GLY A 274 -4.88 15.26 -8.06
C GLY A 274 -3.97 14.41 -7.15
N CYS A 275 -4.42 13.22 -6.76
CA CYS A 275 -3.69 12.29 -5.89
C CYS A 275 -4.18 10.86 -6.21
N MET A 276 -3.26 10.02 -6.67
CA MET A 276 -3.56 8.69 -7.20
C MET A 276 -4.00 7.75 -6.06
N ALA A 277 -3.19 7.64 -5.01
CA ALA A 277 -3.45 6.82 -3.85
C ALA A 277 -4.82 7.14 -3.21
N LEU A 278 -5.13 8.43 -2.99
CA LEU A 278 -6.43 8.83 -2.41
C LEU A 278 -7.60 8.51 -3.33
N SER A 279 -7.45 8.66 -4.65
CA SER A 279 -8.50 8.31 -5.60
C SER A 279 -8.84 6.81 -5.59
N ILE A 280 -7.81 5.95 -5.50
CA ILE A 280 -8.01 4.49 -5.43
C ILE A 280 -8.63 4.08 -4.09
N VAL A 281 -8.16 4.58 -2.94
CA VAL A 281 -8.74 4.18 -1.64
C VAL A 281 -10.16 4.72 -1.44
N HIS A 282 -10.53 5.85 -2.05
CA HIS A 282 -11.93 6.29 -2.10
C HIS A 282 -12.80 5.39 -2.98
N THR A 283 -12.22 4.79 -4.02
CA THR A 283 -12.89 3.74 -4.81
C THR A 283 -13.04 2.46 -3.99
N ALA A 284 -11.99 2.06 -3.26
CA ALA A 284 -11.98 0.89 -2.37
C ALA A 284 -12.96 1.00 -1.19
N THR A 285 -13.45 2.19 -0.87
CA THR A 285 -14.46 2.43 0.18
C THR A 285 -15.86 2.67 -0.37
N GLY A 286 -16.05 2.58 -1.69
CA GLY A 286 -17.34 2.83 -2.36
C GLY A 286 -17.79 4.28 -2.35
N GLY A 287 -16.91 5.23 -1.97
CA GLY A 287 -17.17 6.67 -2.09
C GLY A 287 -17.07 7.17 -3.54
N VAL A 288 -16.34 6.44 -4.37
CA VAL A 288 -16.23 6.61 -5.82
C VAL A 288 -16.65 5.29 -6.48
N ASP A 289 -17.54 5.35 -7.47
CA ASP A 289 -17.98 4.13 -8.17
C ASP A 289 -16.89 3.63 -9.12
N VAL A 290 -16.29 4.54 -9.87
CA VAL A 290 -15.20 4.26 -10.82
C VAL A 290 -14.13 5.33 -10.74
N PHE A 291 -12.87 4.90 -10.67
CA PHE A 291 -11.72 5.76 -10.89
C PHE A 291 -11.06 5.44 -12.24
N CYS A 292 -10.68 6.48 -13.00
CA CYS A 292 -10.03 6.34 -14.30
C CYS A 292 -8.79 7.23 -14.41
N ALA A 293 -7.67 6.64 -14.81
CA ALA A 293 -6.47 7.33 -15.28
C ALA A 293 -6.17 6.87 -16.73
N PRO A 294 -6.63 7.60 -17.76
CA PRO A 294 -6.51 7.16 -19.15
C PRO A 294 -5.09 7.29 -19.74
N PHE A 295 -4.16 7.91 -19.01
CA PHE A 295 -2.75 8.02 -19.37
C PHE A 295 -1.93 6.94 -18.67
N LYS A 296 -0.70 6.72 -19.13
CA LYS A 296 0.21 5.75 -18.55
C LYS A 296 0.87 6.31 -17.28
N ALA A 297 0.25 6.11 -16.12
CA ALA A 297 0.78 6.45 -14.80
C ALA A 297 1.86 5.45 -14.36
N ARG A 298 2.69 5.84 -13.38
CA ARG A 298 3.74 4.94 -12.84
C ARG A 298 3.07 3.86 -12.01
N ALA A 299 3.44 2.61 -12.26
CA ALA A 299 2.96 1.48 -11.45
C ALA A 299 3.34 1.65 -9.97
N PHE A 300 4.47 2.31 -9.72
CA PHE A 300 4.92 2.72 -8.41
C PHE A 300 3.83 3.42 -7.57
N ASP A 301 3.17 4.44 -8.13
CA ASP A 301 2.21 5.35 -7.45
C ASP A 301 0.87 4.70 -7.05
N MET A 302 0.69 3.40 -7.36
CA MET A 302 -0.57 2.69 -7.16
C MET A 302 -0.42 1.37 -6.40
N ALA A 303 0.78 0.97 -5.99
CA ALA A 303 1.02 -0.36 -5.43
C ALA A 303 0.25 -0.63 -4.12
N ALA A 304 0.34 0.27 -3.14
CA ALA A 304 -0.34 0.08 -1.87
C ALA A 304 -1.86 0.18 -2.01
N SER A 305 -2.32 1.16 -2.78
CA SER A 305 -3.74 1.46 -2.94
C SER A 305 -4.47 0.40 -3.78
N LEU A 306 -3.81 -0.22 -4.77
CA LEU A 306 -4.37 -1.37 -5.51
C LEU A 306 -4.48 -2.63 -4.66
N LEU A 307 -3.55 -2.86 -3.73
CA LEU A 307 -3.71 -3.94 -2.75
C LEU A 307 -4.94 -3.67 -1.86
N ILE A 308 -5.08 -2.44 -1.36
CA ILE A 308 -6.24 -2.02 -0.55
C ILE A 308 -7.55 -2.23 -1.33
N LEU A 309 -7.61 -1.80 -2.59
CA LEU A 309 -8.77 -2.02 -3.47
C LEU A 309 -9.11 -3.51 -3.63
N ARG A 310 -8.09 -4.34 -3.92
CA ARG A 310 -8.27 -5.79 -4.12
C ARG A 310 -8.82 -6.47 -2.86
N GLU A 311 -8.25 -6.15 -1.70
CA GLU A 311 -8.66 -6.73 -0.42
C GLU A 311 -10.03 -6.21 0.05
N ALA A 312 -10.45 -5.03 -0.40
CA ALA A 312 -11.82 -4.53 -0.21
C ALA A 312 -12.85 -5.15 -1.18
N GLY A 313 -12.41 -5.99 -2.13
CA GLY A 313 -13.28 -6.65 -3.13
C GLY A 313 -13.51 -5.84 -4.40
N GLY A 314 -12.77 -4.75 -4.61
CA GLY A 314 -12.81 -3.95 -5.82
C GLY A 314 -12.07 -4.61 -7.00
N MET A 315 -12.24 -4.03 -8.19
CA MET A 315 -11.67 -4.51 -9.43
C MET A 315 -10.76 -3.46 -10.06
N ALA A 316 -9.67 -3.92 -10.69
CA ALA A 316 -8.76 -3.07 -11.44
C ALA A 316 -8.29 -3.73 -12.74
N SER A 317 -8.16 -2.92 -13.79
CA SER A 317 -7.48 -3.25 -15.04
C SER A 317 -6.86 -1.98 -15.62
N ASP A 318 -6.16 -2.08 -16.73
CA ASP A 318 -5.86 -0.90 -17.53
C ASP A 318 -7.13 -0.47 -18.29
N CYS A 319 -7.09 0.70 -18.95
CA CYS A 319 -8.26 1.19 -19.69
C CYS A 319 -8.60 0.35 -20.95
N ASP A 320 -7.72 -0.57 -21.36
CA ASP A 320 -7.93 -1.53 -22.44
C ASP A 320 -8.31 -2.92 -21.90
N GLY A 321 -8.38 -3.10 -20.57
CA GLY A 321 -8.75 -4.31 -19.84
C GLY A 321 -7.63 -5.34 -19.68
N ALA A 322 -6.36 -4.96 -19.83
CA ALA A 322 -5.23 -5.79 -19.46
C ALA A 322 -5.04 -5.80 -17.93
N ASP A 323 -4.41 -6.87 -17.43
CA ASP A 323 -4.16 -7.05 -16.00
C ASP A 323 -3.06 -6.10 -15.49
N VAL A 324 -3.45 -5.13 -14.66
CA VAL A 324 -2.52 -4.19 -14.02
C VAL A 324 -1.63 -4.86 -12.98
N TYR A 325 -2.06 -5.97 -12.37
CA TYR A 325 -1.26 -6.67 -11.38
C TYR A 325 -0.05 -7.38 -11.99
N ALA A 326 -0.04 -7.58 -13.31
CA ALA A 326 1.10 -8.13 -14.04
C ALA A 326 2.21 -7.10 -14.33
N VAL A 327 1.95 -5.81 -14.13
CA VAL A 327 2.90 -4.73 -14.41
C VAL A 327 3.99 -4.67 -13.34
N THR A 328 5.24 -4.46 -13.79
CA THR A 328 6.39 -4.27 -12.88
C THR A 328 6.19 -3.05 -11.99
N ALA A 329 6.23 -3.24 -10.68
CA ALA A 329 6.15 -2.20 -9.66
C ALA A 329 7.54 -1.58 -9.45
N GLY A 330 7.89 -0.64 -10.32
CA GLY A 330 9.15 0.11 -10.26
C GLY A 330 9.05 1.45 -10.98
N LEU A 331 10.14 2.21 -11.01
CA LEU A 331 10.17 3.56 -11.58
C LEU A 331 9.93 3.61 -13.09
N GLU A 332 10.05 2.49 -13.81
CA GLU A 332 9.83 2.40 -15.26
C GLU A 332 8.47 1.79 -15.63
N GLY A 333 7.86 1.03 -14.72
CA GLY A 333 6.56 0.39 -14.98
C GLY A 333 5.49 1.44 -15.21
N ARG A 334 4.74 1.31 -16.31
CA ARG A 334 3.72 2.30 -16.70
C ARG A 334 2.47 1.61 -17.20
N THR A 335 1.31 2.05 -16.71
CA THR A 335 0.00 1.55 -17.17
C THR A 335 -1.07 2.62 -17.05
N SER A 336 -2.08 2.56 -17.91
CA SER A 336 -3.35 3.24 -17.60
C SER A 336 -4.10 2.48 -16.53
N LEU A 337 -5.07 3.11 -15.88
CA LEU A 337 -5.78 2.51 -14.78
C LEU A 337 -7.28 2.76 -14.87
N LEU A 338 -8.06 1.69 -14.67
CA LEU A 338 -9.49 1.71 -14.46
C LEU A 338 -9.76 0.88 -13.21
N CYS A 339 -10.35 1.51 -12.19
CA CYS A 339 -10.72 0.86 -10.94
C CYS A 339 -12.22 1.02 -10.71
N ALA A 340 -12.84 0.05 -10.08
CA ALA A 340 -14.19 0.19 -9.56
C ALA A 340 -14.34 -0.50 -8.21
N SER A 341 -15.31 -0.03 -7.43
CA SER A 341 -15.66 -0.59 -6.13
C SER A 341 -16.24 -2.01 -6.23
N ASP A 342 -16.77 -2.40 -7.39
CA ASP A 342 -17.28 -3.75 -7.67
C ASP A 342 -17.13 -4.17 -9.15
N VAL A 343 -17.41 -5.44 -9.43
CA VAL A 343 -17.29 -6.04 -10.77
C VAL A 343 -18.29 -5.51 -11.79
N ALA A 344 -19.52 -5.18 -11.41
CA ALA A 344 -20.53 -4.68 -12.34
C ALA A 344 -20.15 -3.29 -12.85
N TYR A 345 -19.73 -2.39 -11.95
CA TYR A 345 -19.22 -1.08 -12.34
C TYR A 345 -17.96 -1.18 -13.20
N HIS A 346 -17.03 -2.06 -12.85
CA HIS A 346 -15.83 -2.27 -13.65
C HIS A 346 -16.15 -2.77 -15.07
N THR A 347 -17.00 -3.79 -15.21
CA THR A 347 -17.40 -4.33 -16.50
C THR A 347 -18.09 -3.29 -17.36
N GLN A 348 -19.00 -2.50 -16.78
CA GLN A 348 -19.68 -1.43 -17.50
C GLN A 348 -18.71 -0.32 -17.93
N ALA A 349 -17.83 0.12 -17.04
CA ALA A 349 -16.85 1.16 -17.35
C ALA A 349 -15.88 0.71 -18.44
N LEU A 350 -15.37 -0.52 -18.35
CA LEU A 350 -14.47 -1.08 -19.34
C LEU A 350 -15.14 -1.20 -20.72
N ALA A 351 -16.42 -1.58 -20.77
CA ALA A 351 -17.17 -1.63 -22.02
C ALA A 351 -17.28 -0.24 -22.69
N LEU A 352 -17.50 0.82 -21.89
CA LEU A 352 -17.54 2.20 -22.38
C LEU A 352 -16.16 2.66 -22.89
N MET A 353 -15.10 2.34 -22.14
CA MET A 353 -13.73 2.69 -22.52
C MET A 353 -13.28 1.98 -23.81
N ARG A 354 -13.65 0.71 -24.00
CA ARG A 354 -13.33 -0.08 -25.22
C ARG A 354 -14.23 0.27 -26.41
N GLY A 355 -15.52 0.55 -26.18
CA GLY A 355 -16.48 0.89 -27.22
C GLY A 355 -16.13 2.18 -27.97
N ALA A 356 -15.33 3.05 -27.35
CA ALA A 356 -14.76 4.26 -27.94
C ALA A 356 -13.81 4.00 -29.14
N LEU A 357 -13.29 2.79 -29.29
CA LEU A 357 -12.35 2.40 -30.34
C LEU A 357 -13.05 1.79 -31.58
N ALA A 358 -14.37 1.59 -31.52
CA ALA A 358 -15.14 0.93 -32.57
C ALA A 358 -16.04 1.90 -33.37
N GLY A 359 -15.95 3.21 -33.13
CA GLY A 359 -16.73 4.26 -33.78
C GLY A 359 -15.85 5.27 -34.49
#